data_AF-A0A140RTU3-F1
#
_entry.id   AF-A0A140RTU3-F1
#
_cell.length_a   1.000
_cell.length_b   1.000
_cell.length_c   1.000
_cell.angle_alpha   90.00
_cell.angle_beta   90.00
_cell.angle_gamma   90.00
#
_symmetry.space_group_name_H-M   'P 1'
#
loop_
_entity.id
_entity.type
_entity.pdbx_description
1 polymer ?
#
loop_
_entity_poly.entity_id
_entity_poly.type
_entity_poly.pdbx_seq_one_letter_code
_entity_poly.pdbx_strand_id
1 'polypeptide(L)' 'INILTNDKVFKAGLRRKMRKAAMDRNYLASVLAGSGLS' A
#
# COMPACT_ATOMS: atom_id res chain seq x y z
N ILE A 1 6.43 -0.54 -25.63
CA ILE A 1 6.25 -0.55 -24.15
C ILE A 1 6.90 -1.84 -23.66
N ASN A 2 8.16 -1.78 -23.24
CA ASN A 2 8.95 -2.96 -22.90
C ASN A 2 8.63 -3.38 -21.45
N ILE A 3 8.28 -4.65 -21.21
CA ILE A 3 7.96 -5.16 -19.86
C ILE A 3 9.12 -4.91 -18.87
N LEU A 4 10.37 -4.88 -19.35
CA LEU A 4 11.56 -4.61 -18.53
C LEU A 4 11.69 -3.14 -18.08
N THR A 5 11.10 -2.17 -18.79
CA THR A 5 11.13 -0.75 -18.35
C THR A 5 10.03 -0.45 -17.32
N ASN A 6 9.04 -1.34 -17.18
CA ASN A 6 7.98 -1.22 -16.19
C ASN A 6 8.27 -1.95 -14.88
N ASP A 7 9.36 -2.75 -14.79
CA ASP A 7 9.71 -3.52 -13.58
C ASP A 7 9.75 -2.66 -12.32
N LYS A 8 10.36 -1.46 -12.39
CA LYS A 8 10.43 -0.55 -11.25
C LYS A 8 9.05 -0.07 -10.79
N VAL A 9 8.15 0.22 -11.72
CA VAL A 9 6.78 0.68 -11.43
C VAL A 9 5.93 -0.49 -10.93
N PHE A 10 6.07 -1.66 -11.54
CA PHE A 10 5.40 -2.89 -11.13
C PHE A 10 5.81 -3.32 -9.72
N LYS A 11 7.11 -3.37 -9.44
CA LYS A 11 7.66 -3.70 -8.12
C LYS A 11 7.28 -2.66 -7.08
N ALA A 12 7.24 -1.36 -7.44
CA ALA A 12 6.74 -0.31 -6.56
C ALA A 12 5.24 -0.46 -6.25
N GLY A 13 4.42 -0.77 -7.26
CA GLY A 13 2.98 -1.03 -7.11
C GLY A 13 2.70 -2.27 -6.27
N LEU A 14 3.47 -3.34 -6.47
CA LEU A 14 3.40 -4.57 -5.69
C LEU A 14 3.76 -4.31 -4.22
N ARG A 15 4.87 -3.62 -3.93
CA ARG A 15 5.26 -3.22 -2.56
C ARG A 15 4.18 -2.38 -1.88
N ARG A 16 3.51 -1.48 -2.62
CA ARG A 16 2.42 -0.66 -2.08
C ARG A 16 1.21 -1.50 -1.71
N LYS A 17 0.82 -2.48 -2.53
CA LYS A 17 -0.29 -3.41 -2.23
C LYS A 17 0.04 -4.30 -1.04
N MET A 18 1.26 -4.84 -0.97
CA MET A 18 1.70 -5.66 0.15
C MET A 18 1.72 -4.88 1.46
N ARG A 19 2.25 -3.65 1.48
CA ARG A 19 2.22 -2.80 2.68
C ARG A 19 0.80 -2.47 3.12
N LYS A 20 -0.12 -2.24 2.16
CA LYS A 20 -1.53 -1.97 2.49
C LYS A 20 -2.23 -3.20 3.07
N ALA A 21 -1.87 -4.40 2.61
CA ALA A 21 -2.40 -5.66 3.14
C ALA A 21 -1.78 -6.06 4.48
N ALA A 22 -0.49 -5.75 4.70
CA ALA A 22 0.25 -6.10 5.91
C ALA A 22 0.18 -5.03 7.01
N MET A 23 -0.75 -4.07 6.93
CA MET A 23 -0.91 -3.08 7.99
C MET A 23 -1.43 -3.76 9.26
N ASP A 24 -0.74 -3.49 10.36
CA ASP A 24 -1.16 -3.92 11.69
C ASP A 24 -2.53 -3.33 12.06
N ARG A 25 -3.32 -4.08 12.83
CA ARG A 25 -4.67 -3.69 13.20
C ARG A 25 -4.70 -2.42 14.05
N ASN A 26 -3.67 -2.16 14.87
CA ASN A 26 -3.56 -0.93 15.66
C ASN A 26 -3.17 0.27 14.80
N TYR A 27 -2.29 0.05 13.82
CA TYR A 27 -1.96 1.08 12.83
C TYR A 27 -3.18 1.42 11.96
N LEU A 28 -3.94 0.40 11.52
CA LEU A 28 -5.17 0.60 10.76
C LEU A 28 -6.22 1.34 11.58
N ALA A 29 -6.42 0.98 12.85
CA ALA A 29 -7.34 1.66 13.75
C ALA A 29 -6.93 3.13 13.99
N SER A 30 -5.64 3.40 14.15
CA SER A 30 -5.12 4.78 14.30
C SER A 30 -5.32 5.61 13.04
N VAL A 31 -5.07 5.03 11.86
CA VAL A 31 -5.34 5.69 10.57
C VAL A 31 -6.83 5.97 10.40
N LEU A 32 -7.70 5.01 10.73
CA LEU A 32 -9.13 5.18 10.57
C LEU A 32 -9.69 6.26 11.51
N ALA A 33 -9.25 6.24 12.77
CA ALA A 33 -9.58 7.27 13.76
C ALA A 33 -9.10 8.68 13.36
N GLY A 34 -7.93 8.79 12.71
CA GLY A 34 -7.41 10.06 12.19
C GLY A 34 -8.07 10.53 10.88
N SER A 35 -8.62 9.60 10.09
CA SER A 35 -9.26 9.90 8.80
C SER A 35 -10.71 10.37 8.91
N GLY A 36 -11.29 10.44 10.12
CA GLY A 36 -12.66 10.92 10.34
C GLY A 36 -13.75 10.00 9.76
N LEU A 37 -13.40 8.78 9.34
CA LEU A 37 -14.38 7.73 9.05
C LEU A 37 -14.95 7.22 10.39
N SER A 38 -15.95 7.93 10.89
CA SER A 38 -16.89 7.39 11.89
C SER A 38 -17.92 6.49 11.23
#